data_AF-A0ABD1QG68-F1
#
_entry.id   AF-A0ABD1QG68-F1
#
_cell.length_a   1.000
_cell.length_b   1.000
_cell.length_c   1.000
_cell.angle_alpha   90.00
_cell.angle_beta   90.00
_cell.angle_gamma   90.00
#
_symmetry.space_group_name_H-M   'P 1'
#
loop_
_entity.id
_entity.type
_entity.pdbx_description
1 polymer ?
#
loop_
_entity_poly.entity_id
_entity_poly.type
_entity_poly.pdbx_seq_one_letter_code
_entity_poly.pdbx_strand_id
1 'polypeptide(L)'
;MQQVQADTLKKNEFYKYLHFPDECTTTSIKFERMALTPSWKLIFVAMLVLEMWAPQAIARSLQDASMVEKHEQWMAQYGRVYKDNAEKAMRYKIFKENLEYIDAFSISGTRTYKLGINQFADLTNEEFQASRNGYIMSSYQKSPKASS
;
A
#
# COMPACT_ATOMS: atom_id res chain seq x y z
N MET A 1 -24.98 89.58 16.86
CA MET A 1 -26.27 88.88 17.05
C MET A 1 -26.99 88.56 15.73
N GLN A 2 -26.34 88.66 14.56
CA GLN A 2 -26.95 88.26 13.26
C GLN A 2 -26.20 87.13 12.53
N GLN A 3 -24.91 86.87 12.82
CA GLN A 3 -24.20 85.72 12.24
C GLN A 3 -24.64 84.35 12.79
N VAL A 4 -25.04 84.25 14.08
CA VAL A 4 -25.39 82.96 14.72
C VAL A 4 -26.68 82.35 14.15
N GLN A 5 -27.60 83.18 13.65
CA GLN A 5 -28.84 82.75 13.00
C GLN A 5 -28.65 82.29 11.54
N ALA A 6 -27.60 82.75 10.84
CA ALA A 6 -27.32 82.33 9.47
C ALA A 6 -26.70 80.91 9.42
N ASP A 7 -25.91 80.55 10.43
CA ASP A 7 -25.29 79.23 10.53
C ASP A 7 -26.27 78.14 11.00
N THR A 8 -27.33 78.52 11.74
CA THR A 8 -28.41 77.59 12.12
C THR A 8 -29.31 77.25 10.94
N LEU A 9 -29.51 78.18 9.99
CA LEU A 9 -30.29 77.94 8.76
C LEU A 9 -29.56 77.03 7.77
N LYS A 10 -28.23 77.13 7.65
CA LYS A 10 -27.44 76.19 6.82
C LYS A 10 -27.40 74.78 7.41
N LYS A 11 -27.38 74.64 8.73
CA LYS A 11 -27.41 73.33 9.38
C LYS A 11 -28.75 72.60 9.15
N ASN A 12 -29.86 73.34 9.16
CA ASN A 12 -31.19 72.75 8.99
C ASN A 12 -31.54 72.35 7.55
N GLU A 13 -30.95 73.00 6.54
CA GLU A 13 -31.02 72.53 5.14
C GLU A 13 -30.16 71.28 4.90
N PHE A 14 -29.03 71.14 5.62
CA PHE A 14 -28.13 69.99 5.47
C PHE A 14 -28.75 68.67 5.94
N TYR A 15 -29.55 68.70 7.01
CA TYR A 15 -30.25 67.51 7.52
C TYR A 15 -31.44 67.07 6.65
N LYS A 16 -31.89 67.90 5.70
CA LYS A 16 -32.96 67.54 4.76
C LYS A 16 -32.48 66.54 3.68
N TYR A 17 -31.18 66.42 3.47
CA TYR A 17 -30.57 65.54 2.48
C TYR A 17 -29.89 64.29 3.07
N LEU A 18 -29.96 64.10 4.40
CA LEU A 18 -29.48 62.88 5.07
C LEU A 18 -30.61 61.88 5.38
N HIS A 19 -31.83 62.12 4.89
CA HIS A 19 -32.87 61.12 4.90
C HIS A 19 -32.59 60.11 3.78
N PHE A 20 -31.84 59.07 4.14
CA PHE A 20 -31.68 57.86 3.34
C PHE A 20 -33.06 57.21 3.18
N PRO A 21 -33.49 56.87 1.95
CA PRO A 21 -34.67 56.03 1.77
C PRO A 21 -34.37 54.64 2.34
N ASP A 22 -34.91 54.37 3.53
CA ASP A 22 -35.23 53.02 3.97
C ASP A 22 -36.30 52.49 3.02
N GLU A 23 -35.84 51.83 1.95
CA GLU A 23 -36.54 50.80 1.17
C GLU A 23 -35.84 50.60 -0.18
N CYS A 24 -34.64 50.04 -0.13
CA CYS A 24 -34.20 49.16 -1.21
C CYS A 24 -33.98 47.80 -0.57
N THR A 25 -34.90 46.89 -0.87
CA THR A 25 -34.90 45.50 -0.46
C THR A 25 -33.50 44.94 -0.54
N THR A 26 -32.86 44.86 0.64
CA THR A 26 -31.67 44.07 0.88
C THR A 26 -32.10 42.64 0.64
N THR A 27 -32.00 42.24 -0.63
CA THR A 27 -31.97 40.84 -1.02
C THR A 27 -30.73 40.33 -0.34
N SER A 28 -30.93 39.85 0.88
CA SER A 28 -29.94 39.21 1.70
C SER A 28 -29.49 38.03 0.86
N ILE A 29 -28.41 38.19 0.10
CA ILE A 29 -27.61 37.07 -0.31
C ILE A 29 -27.11 36.54 1.02
N LYS A 30 -27.88 35.60 1.58
CA LYS A 30 -27.39 34.65 2.54
C LYS A 30 -26.15 34.08 1.88
N PHE A 31 -24.98 34.60 2.26
CA PHE A 31 -23.78 33.80 2.36
C PHE A 31 -24.04 32.77 3.48
N GLU A 32 -25.07 31.94 3.29
CA GLU A 32 -25.11 30.60 3.84
C GLU A 32 -23.91 29.95 3.19
N ARG A 33 -22.80 29.99 3.93
CA ARG A 33 -21.72 29.03 3.75
C ARG A 33 -22.43 27.71 3.52
N MET A 34 -22.22 27.12 2.35
CA MET A 34 -22.65 25.77 2.03
C MET A 34 -21.78 24.80 2.86
N ALA A 35 -21.68 25.05 4.17
CA ALA A 35 -21.31 24.06 5.16
C ALA A 35 -22.53 23.16 5.25
N LEU A 36 -22.63 22.25 4.28
CA LEU A 36 -23.44 21.06 4.40
C LEU A 36 -22.87 20.34 5.62
N THR A 37 -23.35 20.67 6.83
CA THR A 37 -22.90 20.00 8.05
C THR A 37 -23.33 18.55 7.85
N PRO A 38 -22.40 17.62 7.60
CA PRO A 38 -22.80 16.24 7.40
C PRO A 38 -23.53 15.85 8.68
N SER A 39 -24.77 15.40 8.54
CA SER A 39 -25.50 14.90 9.70
C SER A 39 -24.60 13.91 10.41
N TRP A 40 -24.60 13.88 11.74
CA TRP A 40 -23.78 12.93 12.49
C TRP A 40 -23.90 11.51 11.91
N LYS A 41 -25.09 11.11 11.46
CA LYS A 41 -25.32 9.85 10.75
C LYS A 41 -24.46 9.70 9.48
N LEU A 42 -24.32 10.74 8.67
CA LEU A 42 -23.44 10.75 7.48
C LEU A 42 -21.95 10.70 7.85
N ILE A 43 -21.55 11.35 8.94
CA ILE A 43 -20.17 11.24 9.46
C ILE A 43 -19.90 9.79 9.87
N PHE A 44 -20.83 9.15 10.57
CA PHE A 44 -20.70 7.76 11.00
C PHE A 44 -20.67 6.79 9.82
N VAL A 45 -21.52 7.00 8.82
CA VAL A 45 -21.50 6.19 7.59
C VAL A 45 -20.18 6.39 6.83
N ALA A 46 -19.66 7.61 6.73
CA ALA A 46 -18.38 7.88 6.08
C ALA A 46 -17.20 7.22 6.81
N MET A 47 -17.19 7.22 8.13
CA MET A 47 -16.16 6.55 8.94
C MET A 47 -16.18 5.02 8.71
N LEU A 48 -17.37 4.41 8.70
CA LEU A 48 -17.52 2.97 8.43
C LEU A 48 -17.11 2.57 7.01
N VAL A 49 -17.33 3.46 6.02
CA VAL A 49 -16.90 3.23 4.63
C VAL A 49 -15.38 3.38 4.48
N LEU A 50 -14.75 4.29 5.21
CA LEU A 50 -13.29 4.49 5.21
C LEU A 50 -12.53 3.31 5.86
N GLU A 51 -13.12 2.66 6.86
CA GLU A 51 -12.55 1.50 7.53
C GLU A 51 -12.47 0.25 6.64
N MET A 52 -13.28 0.17 5.58
CA MET A 52 -13.41 -1.03 4.74
C MET A 52 -12.30 -1.18 3.68
N TRP A 53 -11.55 -0.12 3.35
CA TRP A 53 -10.48 -0.19 2.35
C TRP A 53 -9.07 -0.38 2.95
N ALA A 54 -8.89 -0.06 4.24
CA ALA A 54 -7.64 -0.27 4.96
C ALA A 54 -7.18 -1.73 5.22
N PRO A 55 -8.06 -2.77 5.30
CA PRO A 55 -7.65 -4.08 5.83
C PRO A 55 -6.66 -4.83 4.95
N GLN A 56 -6.69 -4.65 3.63
CA GLN A 56 -5.96 -5.53 2.73
C GLN A 56 -4.50 -5.13 2.49
N ALA A 57 -4.16 -3.83 2.65
CA ALA A 57 -2.79 -3.37 2.54
C ALA A 57 -1.95 -3.80 3.76
N ILE A 58 -2.53 -3.65 4.95
CA ILE A 58 -1.86 -3.98 6.22
C ILE A 58 -1.61 -5.50 6.31
N ALA A 59 -2.60 -6.33 5.97
CA ALA A 59 -2.45 -7.78 5.98
C ALA A 59 -1.31 -8.28 5.07
N ARG A 60 -1.20 -7.74 3.85
CA ARG A 60 -0.09 -8.05 2.94
C ARG A 60 1.26 -7.62 3.50
N SER A 61 1.34 -6.41 4.06
CA SER A 61 2.58 -5.90 4.65
C SER A 61 3.07 -6.75 5.84
N LEU A 62 2.15 -7.26 6.67
CA LEU A 62 2.48 -8.16 7.77
C LEU A 62 2.98 -9.51 7.27
N GLN A 63 2.38 -10.06 6.22
CA GLN A 63 2.81 -11.33 5.64
C GLN A 63 4.19 -11.21 4.97
N ASP A 64 4.44 -10.11 4.25
CA ASP A 64 5.75 -9.83 3.67
C ASP A 64 6.82 -9.62 4.76
N ALA A 65 6.51 -8.88 5.83
CA ALA A 65 7.42 -8.71 6.97
C ALA A 65 7.75 -10.05 7.64
N SER A 66 6.76 -10.91 7.85
CA SER A 66 6.96 -12.26 8.40
C SER A 66 7.85 -13.13 7.50
N MET A 67 7.73 -13.01 6.18
CA MET A 67 8.56 -13.78 5.24
C MET A 67 10.01 -13.31 5.25
N VAL A 68 10.25 -12.00 5.34
CA VAL A 68 11.60 -11.43 5.49
C VAL A 68 12.25 -11.94 6.78
N GLU A 69 11.53 -11.91 7.90
CA GLU A 69 12.04 -12.41 9.19
C GLU A 69 12.45 -13.89 9.11
N LYS A 70 11.63 -14.75 8.51
CA LYS A 70 11.95 -16.17 8.31
C LYS A 70 13.23 -16.36 7.49
N HIS A 71 13.41 -15.56 6.44
CA HIS A 71 14.62 -15.60 5.63
C HIS A 71 15.85 -15.18 6.43
N GLU A 72 15.75 -14.14 7.25
CA GLU A 72 16.86 -13.69 8.11
C GLU A 72 17.24 -14.71 9.18
N GLN A 73 16.25 -15.32 9.83
CA GLN A 73 16.48 -16.41 10.78
C GLN A 73 17.14 -17.61 10.10
N TRP A 74 16.67 -18.00 8.92
CA TRP A 74 17.26 -19.08 8.14
C TRP A 74 18.71 -18.76 7.73
N MET A 75 18.99 -17.53 7.26
CA MET A 75 20.35 -17.11 6.92
C MET A 75 21.27 -17.20 8.13
N ALA A 76 20.82 -16.75 9.30
CA ALA A 76 21.58 -16.83 10.53
C ALA A 76 21.84 -18.29 10.94
N GLN A 77 20.83 -19.16 10.81
CA GLN A 77 20.93 -20.59 11.14
C GLN A 77 21.96 -21.32 10.27
N TYR A 78 22.02 -21.01 8.96
CA TYR A 78 22.91 -21.69 8.00
C TYR A 78 24.15 -20.89 7.62
N GLY A 79 24.43 -19.77 8.32
CA GLY A 79 25.60 -18.93 8.09
C GLY A 79 25.67 -18.34 6.68
N ARG A 80 24.54 -17.94 6.11
CA ARG A 80 24.46 -17.39 4.75
C ARG A 80 24.84 -15.92 4.74
N VAL A 81 25.81 -15.59 3.88
CA VAL A 81 26.27 -14.23 3.62
C VAL A 81 26.34 -14.05 2.11
N TYR A 82 25.65 -13.04 1.59
CA TYR A 82 25.63 -12.72 0.16
C TYR A 82 26.59 -11.58 -0.14
N LYS A 83 27.06 -11.50 -1.38
CA LYS A 83 28.04 -10.49 -1.81
C LYS A 83 27.47 -9.08 -1.78
N ASP A 84 26.22 -8.93 -2.23
CA ASP A 84 25.56 -7.64 -2.34
C ASP A 84 24.04 -7.76 -2.13
N ASN A 85 23.38 -6.59 -2.06
CA ASN A 85 21.93 -6.52 -1.86
C ASN A 85 21.13 -7.08 -3.04
N ALA A 86 21.67 -7.05 -4.26
CA ALA A 86 20.97 -7.57 -5.43
C ALA A 86 20.94 -9.10 -5.40
N GLU A 87 22.06 -9.74 -5.04
CA GLU A 87 22.14 -11.16 -4.79
C GLU A 87 21.22 -11.57 -3.63
N LYS A 88 21.25 -10.84 -2.50
CA LYS A 88 20.34 -11.11 -1.37
C LYS A 88 18.88 -11.04 -1.79
N ALA A 89 18.49 -10.06 -2.62
CA ALA A 89 17.12 -9.92 -3.11
C ALA A 89 16.72 -11.07 -4.05
N MET A 90 17.61 -11.49 -4.95
CA MET A 90 17.39 -12.64 -5.83
C MET A 90 17.24 -13.93 -5.02
N ARG A 91 18.16 -14.19 -4.07
CA ARG A 91 18.15 -15.38 -3.21
C ARG A 91 16.92 -15.40 -2.29
N TYR A 92 16.49 -14.24 -1.79
CA TYR A 92 15.24 -14.10 -1.04
C TYR A 92 14.01 -14.52 -1.86
N LYS A 93 13.96 -14.14 -3.15
CA LYS A 93 12.86 -14.54 -4.04
C LYS A 93 12.80 -16.07 -4.19
N ILE A 94 13.94 -16.71 -4.43
CA ILE A 94 14.05 -18.17 -4.53
C ILE A 94 13.63 -18.84 -3.22
N PHE A 95 14.09 -18.30 -2.08
CA PHE A 95 13.69 -18.77 -0.76
C PHE A 95 12.18 -18.71 -0.53
N LYS A 96 11.55 -17.60 -0.92
CA LYS A 96 10.09 -17.43 -0.83
C LYS A 96 9.36 -18.46 -1.68
N GLU A 97 9.76 -18.65 -2.94
CA GLU A 97 9.16 -19.64 -3.85
C GLU A 97 9.30 -21.08 -3.32
N ASN A 98 10.47 -21.44 -2.79
CA ASN A 98 10.71 -22.76 -2.19
C ASN A 98 9.88 -22.99 -0.92
N LEU A 99 9.70 -21.95 -0.11
CA LEU A 99 8.83 -22.01 1.07
C LEU A 99 7.38 -22.22 0.70
N GLU A 100 6.86 -21.44 -0.24
CA GLU A 100 5.50 -21.58 -0.75
C GLU A 100 5.27 -22.98 -1.35
N TYR A 101 6.28 -23.55 -2.02
CA TYR A 101 6.24 -24.92 -2.52
C TYR A 101 6.16 -25.95 -1.38
N ILE A 102 6.96 -25.80 -0.33
CA ILE A 102 6.92 -26.69 0.85
C ILE A 102 5.55 -26.61 1.53
N ASP A 103 5.03 -25.39 1.74
CA ASP A 103 3.74 -25.17 2.37
C ASP A 103 2.61 -25.81 1.55
N ALA A 104 2.59 -25.57 0.23
CA ALA A 104 1.62 -26.19 -0.68
C ALA A 104 1.72 -27.72 -0.69
N PHE A 105 2.95 -28.25 -0.65
CA PHE A 105 3.19 -29.69 -0.58
C PHE A 105 2.62 -30.29 0.71
N SER A 106 2.78 -29.61 1.85
CA SER A 106 2.28 -30.06 3.15
C SER A 106 0.75 -30.10 3.21
N ILE A 107 0.06 -29.13 2.60
CA ILE A 107 -1.41 -29.03 2.55
C ILE A 107 -2.01 -30.20 1.76
N SER A 108 -1.33 -30.66 0.71
CA SER A 108 -1.86 -31.70 -0.18
C SER A 108 -2.09 -33.05 0.50
N GLY A 109 -1.47 -33.33 1.65
CA GLY A 109 -1.72 -34.51 2.50
C GLY A 109 -1.57 -35.89 1.84
N THR A 110 -1.17 -35.95 0.57
CA THR A 110 -1.28 -37.14 -0.29
C THR A 110 0.00 -37.99 -0.26
N ARG A 111 1.06 -37.50 0.37
CA ARG A 111 2.42 -38.09 0.29
C ARG A 111 2.86 -38.63 1.65
N THR A 112 3.64 -39.70 1.63
CA THR A 112 4.17 -40.38 2.83
C THR A 112 5.36 -39.66 3.47
N TYR A 113 5.86 -38.59 2.84
CA TYR A 113 6.99 -37.80 3.31
C TYR A 113 6.63 -36.33 3.43
N LYS A 114 7.41 -35.61 4.24
CA LYS A 114 7.26 -34.17 4.47
C LYS A 114 8.45 -33.43 3.88
N LEU A 115 8.19 -32.27 3.31
CA LEU A 115 9.22 -31.32 2.94
C LEU A 115 9.41 -30.30 4.08
N GLY A 116 10.61 -29.77 4.19
CA GLY A 116 10.98 -28.78 5.19
C GLY A 116 12.11 -27.90 4.69
N ILE A 117 12.22 -26.71 5.27
CA ILE A 117 13.29 -25.78 4.96
C ILE A 117 14.64 -26.42 5.31
N ASN A 118 15.60 -26.32 4.39
CA ASN A 118 16.95 -26.86 4.56
C ASN A 118 17.99 -25.84 4.07
N GLN A 119 19.28 -26.20 4.11
CA GLN A 119 20.39 -25.33 3.69
C GLN A 119 20.40 -24.93 2.20
N PHE A 120 19.57 -25.55 1.37
CA PHE A 120 19.44 -25.30 -0.07
C PHE A 120 18.20 -24.49 -0.43
N ALA A 121 17.52 -23.90 0.56
CA ALA A 121 16.27 -23.19 0.34
C ALA A 121 16.43 -21.93 -0.54
N ASP A 122 17.64 -21.41 -0.73
CA ASP A 122 17.96 -20.27 -1.60
C ASP A 122 18.44 -20.67 -3.01
N LEU A 123 18.40 -21.96 -3.35
CA LEU A 123 18.83 -22.48 -4.66
C LEU A 123 17.63 -22.84 -5.54
N THR A 124 17.78 -22.64 -6.85
CA THR A 124 16.86 -23.25 -7.82
C THR A 124 17.16 -24.73 -7.97
N ASN A 125 16.20 -25.48 -8.54
CA ASN A 125 16.40 -26.90 -8.82
C ASN A 125 17.57 -27.12 -9.79
N GLU A 126 17.77 -26.25 -10.78
CA GLU A 126 18.87 -26.32 -11.74
C GLU A 126 20.22 -26.07 -11.06
N GLU A 127 20.30 -25.06 -10.18
CA GLU A 127 21.51 -24.79 -9.39
C GLU A 127 21.84 -25.94 -8.44
N PHE A 128 20.82 -26.51 -7.80
CA PHE A 128 20.97 -27.66 -6.93
C PHE A 128 21.49 -28.87 -7.72
N GLN A 129 20.90 -29.16 -8.88
CA GLN A 129 21.35 -30.26 -9.75
C GLN A 129 22.77 -30.02 -10.27
N ALA A 130 23.11 -28.82 -10.74
CA ALA A 130 24.44 -28.51 -11.25
C ALA A 130 25.54 -28.67 -10.18
N SER A 131 25.23 -28.33 -8.92
CA SER A 131 26.19 -28.40 -7.82
C SER A 131 26.26 -29.77 -7.12
N ARG A 132 25.19 -30.57 -7.15
CA ARG A 132 25.09 -31.82 -6.37
C ARG A 132 24.93 -33.08 -7.20
N ASN A 133 24.41 -32.99 -8.43
CA ASN A 133 24.26 -34.14 -9.30
C ASN A 133 25.46 -34.23 -10.24
N GLY A 134 26.53 -34.91 -9.79
CA GLY A 134 27.67 -35.27 -10.64
C GLY A 134 27.39 -36.44 -11.61
N TYR A 135 26.13 -36.87 -11.74
CA TYR A 135 25.75 -37.99 -12.58
C TYR A 135 25.69 -37.56 -14.04
N ILE A 136 26.78 -37.80 -14.77
CA ILE A 136 26.79 -37.72 -16.23
C ILE A 136 26.24 -39.04 -16.76
N MET A 137 25.01 -39.00 -17.29
CA MET A 137 24.46 -40.11 -18.03
C MET A 137 25.22 -40.17 -19.35
N SER A 138 26.26 -41.01 -19.43
CA SER A 138 26.99 -41.24 -20.67
C SER A 138 25.96 -41.62 -21.73
N SER A 139 25.77 -40.75 -22.72
CA SER A 139 24.85 -40.97 -23.82
C SER A 139 25.11 -42.36 -24.37
N TYR A 140 24.09 -43.21 -24.27
CA TYR A 140 24.04 -44.52 -24.91
C TYR A 140 24.59 -44.36 -26.33
N GLN A 141 25.82 -44.80 -26.58
CA GLN A 141 26.37 -44.82 -27.92
C GLN A 141 25.50 -45.79 -28.70
N LYS A 142 24.54 -45.26 -29.47
CA LYS A 142 23.84 -46.01 -30.49
C LYS A 142 24.91 -46.43 -31.48
N SER A 143 25.42 -47.65 -31.31
CA SER A 143 26.23 -48.31 -32.32
C SER A 143 25.44 -48.28 -33.62
N PRO A 144 26.02 -47.81 -34.73
CA PRO A 144 25.33 -47.82 -36.01
C PRO A 144 25.01 -49.28 -36.32
N LYS A 145 23.72 -49.61 -36.45
CA LYS A 145 23.30 -50.92 -36.96
C LYS A 145 23.90 -51.06 -38.36
N ALA A 146 24.84 -51.98 -38.51
CA ALA A 146 25.30 -52.41 -39.82
C ALA A 146 24.10 -52.95 -40.59
N SER A 147 23.80 -52.30 -41.72
CA SER A 147 22.87 -52.79 -42.73
C SER A 147 23.45 -54.06 -43.36
N SER A 148 22.67 -55.14 -43.36
CA SER A 148 22.85 -56.26 -44.28
C SER A 148 21.58 -56.45 -45.09
#